data_AF-A0A7D3WYJ2-F1
#
_entry.id   AF-A0A7D3WYJ2-F1
#
_cell.length_a   1.000
_cell.length_b   1.000
_cell.length_c   1.000
_cell.angle_alpha   90.00
_cell.angle_beta   90.00
_cell.angle_gamma   90.00
#
_symmetry.space_group_name_H-M   'P 1'
#
loop_
_entity.id
_entity.type
_entity.pdbx_description
1 polymer ?
#
loop_
_entity_poly.entity_id
_entity_poly.type
_entity_poly.pdbx_seq_one_letter_code
_entity_poly.pdbx_strand_id
1 'polypeptide(L)'
;MLTTQIDHFSDYIAGMTAVDGALVLTQQIDIVGFGVEIQATQVPLSSVYRALNVEGTSFQAVPADHGGTRHRAAYRLCLAAPECLAIVVSQDGNVQFVHNQDGQVVFWDQLSF
;
A
#
# COMPACT_ATOMS: atom_id res chain seq x y z
N MET A 1 24.56 16.81 1.54
CA MET A 1 24.29 16.44 2.94
C MET A 1 22.89 15.87 3.10
N LEU A 2 21.81 16.58 2.74
CA LEU A 2 20.44 16.03 2.83
C LEU A 2 20.18 14.83 1.89
N THR A 3 20.60 14.91 0.63
CA THR A 3 20.43 13.81 -0.35
C THR A 3 21.06 12.52 0.15
N THR A 4 22.30 12.58 0.66
CA THR A 4 22.99 11.42 1.24
C THR A 4 22.23 10.81 2.43
N GLN A 5 21.56 11.63 3.24
CA GLN A 5 20.73 11.13 4.34
C GLN A 5 19.47 10.43 3.83
N ILE A 6 18.84 10.97 2.76
CA ILE A 6 17.70 10.33 2.09
C ILE A 6 18.12 9.01 1.46
N ASP A 7 19.28 8.97 0.81
CA ASP A 7 19.80 7.75 0.17
C ASP A 7 20.06 6.66 1.22
N HIS A 8 20.78 6.97 2.29
CA HIS A 8 21.00 6.02 3.39
C HIS A 8 19.69 5.53 4.03
N PHE A 9 18.72 6.43 4.23
CA PHE A 9 17.43 6.03 4.78
C PHE A 9 16.66 5.11 3.82
N SER A 10 16.77 5.37 2.52
CA SER A 10 16.18 4.52 1.47
C SER A 10 16.81 3.14 1.47
N ASP A 11 18.14 3.04 1.64
CA ASP A 11 18.85 1.77 1.76
C ASP A 11 18.40 0.98 3.01
N TYR A 12 18.18 1.66 4.14
CA TYR A 12 17.65 1.02 5.34
C TYR A 12 16.23 0.49 5.14
N ILE A 13 15.34 1.28 4.54
CA ILE A 13 13.98 0.84 4.21
C ILE A 13 14.04 -0.37 3.26
N ALA A 14 14.83 -0.28 2.20
CA ALA A 14 14.98 -1.35 1.23
C ALA A 14 15.43 -2.66 1.90
N GLY A 15 16.44 -2.60 2.78
CA GLY A 15 16.91 -3.75 3.55
C GLY A 15 15.85 -4.36 4.46
N MET A 16 15.04 -3.54 5.14
CA MET A 16 13.93 -4.02 5.98
C MET A 16 12.78 -4.62 5.18
N THR A 17 12.55 -4.14 3.95
CA THR A 17 11.52 -4.67 3.05
C THR A 17 11.97 -5.90 2.25
N ALA A 18 13.23 -6.32 2.39
CA ALA A 18 13.77 -7.50 1.71
C ALA A 18 13.31 -8.83 2.32
N VAL A 19 12.70 -8.80 3.51
CA VAL A 19 12.09 -9.97 4.16
C VAL A 19 10.60 -10.07 3.86
N ASP A 20 10.03 -11.25 4.06
CA ASP A 20 8.58 -11.44 3.93
C ASP A 20 7.80 -10.63 4.96
N GLY A 21 6.66 -10.07 4.53
CA GLY A 21 5.78 -9.25 5.36
C GLY A 21 5.71 -7.80 4.90
N ALA A 22 5.45 -6.90 5.85
CA ALA A 22 5.37 -5.46 5.63
C ALA A 22 6.32 -4.68 6.56
N LEU A 23 6.64 -3.46 6.15
CA LEU A 23 7.24 -2.41 6.97
C LEU A 23 6.11 -1.48 7.44
N VAL A 24 6.08 -1.16 8.72
CA VAL A 24 5.10 -0.23 9.30
C VAL A 24 5.82 1.05 9.71
N LEU A 25 5.30 2.15 9.21
CA LEU A 25 5.78 3.50 9.51
C LEU A 25 4.66 4.33 10.13
N THR A 26 5.02 5.30 10.97
CA THR A 26 4.12 6.39 11.37
C THR A 26 3.91 7.36 10.21
N GLN A 27 2.93 8.27 10.33
CA GLN A 27 2.75 9.35 9.35
C GLN A 27 3.95 10.32 9.30
N GLN A 28 4.78 10.33 10.35
CA GLN A 28 6.02 11.09 10.45
C GLN A 28 7.23 10.31 9.90
N ILE A 29 7.01 9.13 9.30
CA ILE A 29 8.04 8.26 8.70
C ILE A 29 8.97 7.64 9.78
N ASP A 30 8.49 7.50 11.02
CA ASP A 30 9.21 6.74 12.04
C ASP A 30 8.94 5.24 11.86
N ILE A 31 9.98 4.41 12.01
CA ILE A 31 9.87 2.95 11.88
C ILE A 31 9.23 2.37 13.14
N VAL A 32 8.10 1.68 12.97
CA VAL A 32 7.42 0.94 14.04
C VAL A 32 7.89 -0.51 14.08
N GLY A 33 8.07 -1.13 12.91
CA GLY A 33 8.53 -2.52 12.79
C GLY A 33 8.53 -3.02 11.34
N PHE A 34 9.23 -4.13 11.08
CA PHE A 34 9.35 -4.76 9.77
C PHE A 34 9.18 -6.28 9.86
N GLY A 35 8.91 -6.94 8.73
CA GLY A 35 8.60 -8.37 8.69
C GLY A 35 7.26 -8.70 9.35
N VAL A 36 6.36 -7.73 9.45
CA VAL A 36 5.07 -7.93 10.10
C VAL A 36 4.07 -8.58 9.16
N GLU A 37 3.21 -9.43 9.71
CA GLU A 37 2.09 -10.02 8.98
C GLU A 37 0.83 -9.15 9.13
N ILE A 38 0.16 -8.87 8.02
CA ILE A 38 -1.14 -8.20 8.02
C ILE A 38 -2.24 -9.22 8.33
N GLN A 39 -2.71 -9.22 9.57
CA GLN A 39 -3.84 -10.03 10.02
C GLN A 39 -5.15 -9.23 9.97
N ALA A 40 -5.59 -8.88 8.77
CA ALA A 40 -6.89 -8.22 8.58
C ALA A 40 -8.01 -9.26 8.50
N THR A 41 -9.16 -8.95 9.12
CA THR A 41 -10.37 -9.79 9.09
C THR A 41 -10.73 -10.15 7.65
N GLN A 42 -11.13 -11.40 7.40
CA GLN A 42 -11.60 -11.84 6.09
C GLN A 42 -13.00 -11.30 5.80
N VAL A 43 -13.10 -9.98 5.63
CA VAL A 43 -14.28 -9.37 5.05
C VAL A 43 -14.23 -9.63 3.54
N PRO A 44 -15.27 -10.24 2.95
CA PRO A 44 -15.31 -10.45 1.52
C PRO A 44 -15.26 -9.11 0.78
N LEU A 45 -14.18 -8.87 0.04
CA LEU A 45 -14.03 -7.71 -0.82
C LEU A 45 -14.17 -8.21 -2.26
N SER A 46 -15.29 -7.87 -2.92
CA SER A 46 -15.54 -8.29 -4.31
C SER A 46 -14.86 -7.35 -5.32
N SER A 47 -14.80 -6.06 -4.98
CA SER A 47 -14.26 -5.02 -5.85
C SER A 47 -13.47 -4.00 -5.06
N VAL A 48 -12.48 -3.43 -5.74
CA VAL A 48 -11.71 -2.25 -5.35
C VAL A 48 -11.86 -1.21 -6.45
N TYR A 49 -11.44 0.02 -6.16
CA TYR A 49 -11.61 1.15 -7.06
C TYR A 49 -10.26 1.70 -7.48
N ARG A 50 -9.95 1.65 -8.77
CA ARG A 50 -8.80 2.34 -9.32
C ARG A 50 -9.13 3.82 -9.47
N ALA A 51 -8.38 4.70 -8.83
CA ALA A 51 -8.48 6.13 -9.06
C ALA A 51 -7.99 6.48 -10.47
N LEU A 52 -8.78 7.30 -11.16
CA LEU A 52 -8.47 7.81 -12.50
C LEU A 52 -7.86 9.22 -12.46
N ASN A 53 -7.82 9.83 -11.28
CA ASN A 53 -7.18 11.12 -11.00
C ASN A 53 -6.54 11.11 -9.60
N VAL A 54 -5.61 12.05 -9.38
CA VAL A 54 -4.86 12.13 -8.11
C VAL A 54 -5.78 12.52 -6.96
N GLU A 55 -6.80 13.34 -7.23
CA GLU A 55 -7.76 13.81 -6.24
C GLU A 55 -8.67 12.69 -5.71
N GLY A 56 -8.70 11.52 -6.35
CA GLY A 56 -9.56 10.42 -5.92
C GLY A 56 -11.04 10.81 -6.01
N THR A 57 -11.45 11.47 -7.09
CA THR A 57 -12.86 11.86 -7.31
C THR A 57 -13.50 11.12 -8.48
N SER A 58 -12.69 10.43 -9.29
CA SER A 58 -13.16 9.59 -10.38
C SER A 58 -12.51 8.22 -10.27
N PHE A 59 -13.31 7.17 -10.39
CA PHE A 59 -12.87 5.80 -10.17
C PHE A 59 -13.34 4.82 -11.24
N GLN A 60 -12.61 3.72 -11.36
CA GLN A 60 -13.01 2.54 -12.10
C GLN A 60 -13.04 1.34 -11.16
N ALA A 61 -14.18 0.65 -11.08
CA ALA A 61 -14.25 -0.59 -10.31
C ALA A 61 -13.43 -1.70 -10.99
N VAL A 62 -12.69 -2.45 -10.19
CA VAL A 62 -11.84 -3.57 -10.60
C VAL A 62 -12.07 -4.73 -9.64
N PRO A 63 -12.02 -6.00 -10.09
CA PRO A 63 -12.10 -7.13 -9.18
C PRO A 63 -11.00 -7.08 -8.11
N ALA A 64 -11.35 -7.35 -6.85
CA ALA A 64 -10.37 -7.29 -5.75
C ALA A 64 -9.28 -8.37 -5.86
N ASP A 65 -9.54 -9.43 -6.62
CA ASP A 65 -8.59 -10.51 -6.92
C ASP A 65 -7.69 -10.22 -8.14
N HIS A 66 -7.86 -9.07 -8.80
CA HIS A 66 -6.99 -8.63 -9.89
C HIS A 66 -5.52 -8.50 -9.45
N GLY A 67 -5.28 -8.15 -8.18
CA GLY A 67 -3.95 -8.04 -7.60
C GLY A 67 -3.46 -9.31 -6.89
N GLY A 68 -2.14 -9.46 -6.80
CA GLY A 68 -1.47 -10.54 -6.04
C GLY A 68 -1.71 -10.49 -4.52
N THR A 69 -1.07 -11.41 -3.78
CA THR A 69 -1.25 -11.55 -2.31
C THR A 69 -0.96 -10.26 -1.54
N ARG A 70 0.07 -9.50 -1.92
CA ARG A 70 0.43 -8.21 -1.32
C ARG A 70 -0.71 -7.18 -1.45
N HIS A 71 -1.26 -7.04 -2.66
CA HIS A 71 -2.39 -6.16 -2.92
C HIS A 71 -3.59 -6.54 -2.06
N ARG A 72 -3.96 -7.83 -2.05
CA ARG A 72 -5.10 -8.30 -1.26
C ARG A 72 -4.89 -8.13 0.25
N ALA A 73 -3.66 -8.21 0.74
CA ALA A 73 -3.35 -7.88 2.14
C ALA A 73 -3.54 -6.38 2.41
N ALA A 74 -3.01 -5.51 1.56
CA ALA A 74 -3.20 -4.06 1.65
C ALA A 74 -4.67 -3.63 1.58
N TYR A 75 -5.44 -4.19 0.64
CA TYR A 75 -6.88 -3.90 0.51
C TYR A 75 -7.64 -4.25 1.79
N ARG A 76 -7.36 -5.41 2.39
CA ARG A 76 -8.00 -5.82 3.63
C ARG A 76 -7.55 -4.96 4.82
N LEU A 77 -6.27 -4.57 4.87
CA LEU A 77 -5.77 -3.64 5.89
C LEU A 77 -6.52 -2.31 5.82
N CYS A 78 -6.53 -1.66 4.65
CA CYS A 78 -7.20 -0.37 4.48
C CYS A 78 -8.72 -0.48 4.69
N LEU A 79 -9.35 -1.61 4.36
CA LEU A 79 -10.75 -1.81 4.71
C LEU A 79 -10.96 -1.86 6.24
N ALA A 80 -10.11 -2.59 6.96
CA ALA A 80 -10.24 -2.82 8.39
C ALA A 80 -9.77 -1.64 9.26
N ALA A 81 -8.79 -0.86 8.77
CA ALA A 81 -8.23 0.33 9.40
C ALA A 81 -8.27 1.49 8.38
N PRO A 82 -9.41 2.20 8.26
CA PRO A 82 -9.63 3.21 7.23
C PRO A 82 -8.61 4.35 7.24
N GLU A 83 -7.99 4.64 8.38
CA GLU A 83 -6.94 5.65 8.52
C GLU A 83 -5.58 5.24 7.91
N CYS A 84 -5.39 3.96 7.59
CA CYS A 84 -4.13 3.47 7.04
C CYS A 84 -3.97 3.82 5.55
N LEU A 85 -2.76 4.19 5.18
CA LEU A 85 -2.27 4.24 3.80
C LEU A 85 -1.29 3.09 3.60
N ALA A 86 -1.53 2.24 2.61
CA ALA A 86 -0.60 1.18 2.24
C ALA A 86 0.08 1.54 0.92
N ILE A 87 1.40 1.34 0.87
CA ILE A 87 2.19 1.43 -0.37
C ILE A 87 2.55 0.01 -0.77
N VAL A 88 2.08 -0.40 -1.94
CA VAL A 88 2.30 -1.74 -2.48
C VAL A 88 3.28 -1.62 -3.64
N VAL A 89 4.45 -2.22 -3.47
CA VAL A 89 5.41 -2.42 -4.57
C VAL A 89 5.24 -3.84 -5.08
N SER A 90 4.80 -3.93 -6.33
CA SER A 90 4.60 -5.20 -7.01
C SER A 90 5.89 -5.67 -7.70
N GLN A 91 5.97 -6.96 -8.00
CA GLN A 91 7.13 -7.53 -8.70
C GLN A 91 7.22 -7.04 -10.15
N ASP A 92 6.08 -6.71 -10.77
CA ASP A 92 6.03 -6.17 -12.14
C ASP A 92 6.45 -4.69 -12.22
N GLY A 93 6.85 -4.09 -11.09
CA GLY A 93 7.39 -2.74 -11.01
C GLY A 93 6.35 -1.67 -10.71
N ASN A 94 5.06 -2.02 -10.67
CA ASN A 94 4.02 -1.06 -10.31
C ASN A 94 4.09 -0.69 -8.83
N VAL A 95 3.99 0.61 -8.54
CA VAL A 95 3.86 1.16 -7.19
C VAL A 95 2.46 1.72 -7.03
N GLN A 96 1.71 1.12 -6.12
CA GLN A 96 0.33 1.51 -5.83
C GLN A 96 0.19 2.04 -4.43
N PHE A 97 -0.60 3.11 -4.31
CA PHE A 97 -1.05 3.63 -3.03
C PHE A 97 -2.45 3.11 -2.82
N VAL A 98 -2.77 2.62 -1.63
CA VAL A 98 -4.07 2.04 -1.28
C VAL A 98 -4.57 2.74 -0.03
N HIS A 99 -5.81 3.23 -0.08
CA HIS A 99 -6.46 3.87 1.05
C HIS A 99 -7.96 3.58 1.05
N ASN A 100 -8.58 3.77 2.21
CA ASN A 100 -10.03 3.71 2.32
C ASN A 100 -10.61 5.11 2.13
N GLN A 101 -11.53 5.25 1.18
CA GLN A 101 -12.28 6.48 0.97
C GLN A 101 -13.76 6.18 1.13
N ASP A 102 -14.38 6.73 2.18
CA ASP A 102 -15.80 6.57 2.47
C ASP A 102 -16.29 5.11 2.50
N GLY A 103 -15.47 4.21 3.04
CA GLY A 103 -15.76 2.78 3.14
C GLY A 103 -15.39 1.96 1.90
N GLN A 104 -14.85 2.59 0.87
CA GLN A 104 -14.38 1.94 -0.36
C GLN A 104 -12.86 1.87 -0.38
N VAL A 105 -12.32 0.71 -0.77
CA VAL A 105 -10.88 0.58 -0.98
C VAL A 105 -10.54 1.15 -2.35
N VAL A 106 -9.77 2.23 -2.35
CA VAL A 106 -9.30 2.93 -3.54
C VAL A 106 -7.79 2.72 -3.68
N PHE A 107 -7.31 2.54 -4.91
CA PHE A 107 -5.88 2.54 -5.20
C PHE A 107 -5.50 3.49 -6.33
N TRP A 108 -4.29 4.04 -6.25
CA TRP A 108 -3.68 4.94 -7.24
C TRP A 108 -2.40 4.31 -7.76
N ASP A 109 -2.24 4.23 -9.08
CA ASP A 109 -0.97 3.89 -9.71
C ASP A 109 -0.06 5.13 -9.68
N GLN A 110 1.00 5.11 -8.87
CA GLN A 110 1.97 6.20 -8.83
C GLN A 110 3.10 6.02 -9.84
N LEU A 111 3.48 4.76 -10.08
CA LEU A 111 4.44 4.38 -11.10
C LEU A 111 3.91 3.12 -11.78
N SER A 112 3.84 3.18 -13.10
CA SER A 112 3.56 2.05 -13.97
C SER A 112 4.60 2.03 -15.08
N PHE A 113 5.28 0.90 -15.25
CA PHE A 113 6.34 0.72 -16.26
C PHE A 113 5.85 -0.09 -17.46
#